data_AF-U1LQ87-F1
#
_entry.id   AF-U1LQ87-F1
#
_cell.length_a   1.000
_cell.length_b   1.000
_cell.length_c   1.000
_cell.angle_alpha   90.00
_cell.angle_beta   90.00
_cell.angle_gamma   90.00
#
_symmetry.space_group_name_H-M   'P 1'
#
loop_
_entity.id
_entity.type
_entity.pdbx_description
1 polymer ?
#
loop_
_entity_poly.entity_id
_entity_poly.type
_entity_poly.pdbx_seq_one_letter_code
_entity_poly.pdbx_strand_id
1 'polypeptide(L)' 'MHPLIVLGIGLMVVSCVISGIDSVRTMRQGREPERRIRSFMLAAGMLVLGGILVAIGAALS' A
#
# COMPACT_ATOMS: atom_id res chain seq x y z
N MET A 1 -2.00 21.57 -6.87
CA MET A 1 -1.98 20.09 -6.79
C MET A 1 -3.39 19.63 -6.47
N HIS A 2 -3.96 18.76 -7.30
CA HIS A 2 -5.34 18.31 -7.14
C HIS A 2 -5.48 17.48 -5.84
N PRO A 3 -6.52 17.67 -5.01
CA PRO A 3 -6.65 17.00 -3.71
C PRO A 3 -6.64 15.47 -3.83
N LEU A 4 -7.11 14.93 -4.96
CA LEU A 4 -7.06 13.51 -5.30
C LEU A 4 -5.61 12.97 -5.37
N ILE A 5 -4.66 13.76 -5.86
CA ILE A 5 -3.24 13.38 -5.96
C ILE A 5 -2.63 13.26 -4.57
N VAL A 6 -2.91 14.23 -3.69
CA VAL A 6 -2.40 14.24 -2.31
C VAL A 6 -2.97 13.05 -1.52
N LEU A 7 -4.27 12.77 -1.70
CA LEU A 7 -4.95 11.67 -1.04
C LEU A 7 -4.44 10.30 -1.55
N GLY A 8 -4.19 10.18 -2.86
CA GLY A 8 -3.60 8.98 -3.47
C GLY A 8 -2.17 8.71 -2.99
N ILE A 9 -1.30 9.73 -2.95
CA ILE A 9 0.07 9.61 -2.42
C ILE A 9 0.03 9.24 -0.93
N GLY A 10 -0.85 9.87 -0.15
CA GLY A 10 -1.02 9.55 1.28
C GLY A 10 -1.38 8.08 1.51
N LEU A 11 -2.33 7.55 0.74
CA LEU A 11 -2.71 6.13 0.79
C LEU A 11 -1.56 5.19 0.41
N MET A 12 -0.77 5.54 -0.62
CA MET A 12 0.39 4.74 -1.03
C MET A 12 1.46 4.69 0.06
N VAL A 13 1.79 5.84 0.67
CA VAL A 13 2.79 5.92 1.75
C VAL A 13 2.36 5.12 2.96
N VAL A 14 1.11 5.26 3.41
CA VAL A 14 0.57 4.51 4.56
C VAL A 14 0.60 3.00 4.27
N SER A 15 0.25 2.58 3.05
CA SER A 15 0.27 1.17 2.65
C SER A 15 1.69 0.59 2.66
N CYS A 16 2.68 1.35 2.18
CA CYS A 16 4.10 0.95 2.25
C CYS A 16 4.58 0.81 3.70
N VAL A 17 4.23 1.74 4.58
CA VAL A 17 4.64 1.69 6.00
C VAL A 17 4.05 0.46 6.70
N ILE A 18 2.75 0.20 6.50
CA ILE A 18 2.08 -0.97 7.08
C ILE A 18 2.71 -2.27 6.55
N SER A 19 2.95 -2.36 5.24
CA SER A 19 3.60 -3.52 4.61
C SER A 19 5.03 -3.74 5.12
N GLY A 20 5.80 -2.67 5.28
CA GLY A 20 7.16 -2.73 5.83
C GLY A 20 7.17 -3.22 7.28
N ILE A 21 6.27 -2.71 8.12
CA ILE A 21 6.15 -3.15 9.52
C ILE A 21 5.74 -4.62 9.59
N ASP A 22 4.81 -5.07 8.74
CA ASP A 22 4.38 -6.47 8.69
C ASP A 22 5.53 -7.39 8.26
N SER A 23 6.31 -7.00 7.24
CA SER A 23 7.53 -7.72 6.83
C SER A 23 8.56 -7.83 7.94
N VAL A 24 8.84 -6.74 8.67
CA VAL A 24 9.83 -6.74 9.77
C VAL A 24 9.35 -7.60 10.94
N ARG A 25 8.08 -7.52 11.31
CA ARG A 25 7.47 -8.38 12.34
C ARG A 25 7.53 -9.85 11.94
N THR A 26 7.28 -10.15 10.67
CA THR A 26 7.34 -11.52 10.14
C THR A 26 8.75 -12.09 10.18
N MET A 27 9.76 -11.31 9.77
CA MET A 27 11.18 -11.71 9.89
C MET A 27 11.58 -11.97 11.34
N ARG A 28 11.05 -11.20 12.29
CA ARG A 28 11.32 -11.39 13.72
C ARG A 28 10.57 -12.56 14.37
N GLN A 29 9.38 -12.90 13.87
CA GLN A 29 8.51 -13.91 14.50
C GLN A 29 8.53 -15.28 13.81
N GLY A 30 9.17 -15.43 12.65
CA GLY A 30 9.26 -16.72 11.95
C GLY A 30 7.90 -17.34 11.63
N ARG A 31 6.88 -16.51 11.34
CA ARG A 31 5.50 -16.98 11.15
C ARG A 31 5.25 -17.59 9.76
N GLU A 32 4.29 -18.52 9.73
CA GLU A 32 3.90 -19.36 8.59
C GLU A 32 3.63 -18.60 7.28
N PRO A 33 4.04 -19.16 6.12
CA PRO A 33 4.03 -18.48 4.82
C PRO A 33 2.63 -18.11 4.32
N GLU A 34 1.57 -18.81 4.73
CA GLU A 34 0.20 -18.54 4.27
C GLU A 34 -0.34 -17.19 4.73
N ARG A 35 -0.10 -16.81 5.99
CA ARG A 35 -0.50 -15.48 6.50
C ARG A 35 0.25 -14.35 5.79
N ARG A 36 1.49 -14.60 5.37
CA ARG A 36 2.33 -13.66 4.63
C ARG A 36 1.79 -13.34 3.24
N ILE A 37 1.30 -14.35 2.51
CA ILE A 37 0.72 -14.15 1.16
C ILE A 37 -0.54 -13.27 1.26
N ARG A 38 -1.37 -13.49 2.28
CA ARG A 38 -2.60 -12.71 2.46
C ARG A 38 -2.34 -11.25 2.83
N SER A 39 -1.41 -10.97 3.75
CA SER A 39 -1.04 -9.59 4.10
C SER A 39 -0.31 -8.88 2.95
N PHE A 40 0.55 -9.60 2.22
CA PHE A 40 1.23 -9.07 1.05
C PHE A 40 0.26 -8.76 -0.10
N MET A 41 -0.71 -9.64 -0.38
CA MET A 41 -1.74 -9.40 -1.40
C MET A 41 -2.62 -8.19 -1.06
N LEU A 42 -2.99 -8.03 0.22
CA LEU A 42 -3.75 -6.86 0.67
C LEU A 42 -2.95 -5.56 0.51
N ALA A 43 -1.66 -5.56 0.88
CA ALA A 43 -0.78 -4.41 0.70
C ALA A 43 -0.57 -4.07 -0.79
N ALA A 44 -0.37 -5.09 -1.63
CA ALA A 44 -0.25 -4.91 -3.08
C ALA A 44 -1.53 -4.34 -3.68
N GLY A 45 -2.70 -4.82 -3.26
CA GLY A 45 -3.99 -4.28 -3.68
C GLY A 45 -4.16 -2.79 -3.31
N MET A 46 -3.78 -2.42 -2.08
CA MET A 46 -3.84 -1.02 -1.62
C MET A 46 -2.87 -0.10 -2.37
N LEU A 47 -1.68 -0.60 -2.72
CA LEU A 47 -0.71 0.11 -3.55
C LEU A 47 -1.22 0.39 -4.95
N VAL A 48 -1.80 -0.63 -5.60
CA VAL A 48 -2.40 -0.48 -6.95
C VAL A 48 -3.57 0.50 -6.91
N LEU A 49 -4.43 0.40 -5.89
CA LEU A 49 -5.60 1.27 -5.76
C LEU A 49 -5.21 2.74 -5.51
N GLY A 50 -4.18 2.98 -4.69
CA GLY A 50 -3.60 4.31 -4.48
C GLY A 50 -2.99 4.89 -5.77
N GLY A 51 -2.28 4.07 -6.55
CA GLY A 51 -1.72 4.49 -7.84
C GLY A 51 -2.79 4.88 -8.87
N ILE A 52 -3.89 4.12 -8.94
CA ILE A 52 -5.05 4.44 -9.80
C ILE A 52 -5.65 5.80 -9.39
N LEU A 53 -5.80 6.06 -8.09
CA LEU A 53 -6.33 7.32 -7.59
C LEU A 53 -5.47 8.53 -8.01
N VAL A 54 -4.14 8.37 -7.95
CA VAL A 54 -3.19 9.39 -8.41
C VAL A 54 -3.29 9.61 -9.92
N ALA A 55 -3.37 8.54 -10.71
CA ALA A 55 -3.50 8.62 -12.17
C ALA A 55 -4.80 9.33 -12.58
N ILE A 56 -5.91 9.03 -11.92
CA ILE A 56 -7.20 9.73 -12.14
C ILE A 56 -7.07 11.21 -11.76
N GLY A 57 -6.48 11.52 -10.60
CA GLY A 57 -6.27 12.89 -10.16
C GLY A 57 -5.34 13.70 -11.07
N ALA A 58 -4.39 13.05 -11.75
CA ALA A 58 -3.51 13.66 -12.74
C ALA A 58 -4.21 13.86 -14.10
N ALA A 59 -5.05 12.93 -14.53
CA ALA A 59 -5.81 13.04 -15.77
C ALA A 59 -6.94 14.10 -15.71
N LEU A 60 -7.45 14.38 -14.51
CA LEU A 60 -8.45 15.42 -14.25
C LEU A 60 -7.84 16.82 -14.02
N SER A 61 -6.50 16.93 -13.94
CA SER A 61 -5.76 18.17 -13.72
C SER A 61 -5.29 18.80 -15.01
#